data_AF-A0A1F5IBY5-F1
#
_entry.id   AF-A0A1F5IBY5-F1
#
_cell.length_a   1.000
_cell.length_b   1.000
_cell.length_c   1.000
_cell.angle_alpha   90.00
_cell.angle_beta   90.00
_cell.angle_gamma   90.00
#
_symmetry.space_group_name_H-M   'P 1'
#
loop_
_entity.id
_entity.type
_entity.pdbx_description
1 polymer ?
#
loop_
_entity_poly.entity_id
_entity_poly.type
_entity_poly.pdbx_seq_one_letter_code
_entity_poly.pdbx_strand_id
1 'polypeptide(L)' 'MIQKIIRVGNSVAVTIPKKILEEKNLKVGQQADVDIQPVKKTKAKITPEFIEWVDKYIENNRPALEELANK' A
#
# COMPACT_ATOMS: atom_id res chain seq x y z
N MET A 1 -2.32 10.42 2.16
CA MET A 1 -1.75 9.11 2.54
C MET A 1 -2.86 8.22 3.05
N ILE A 2 -2.81 6.92 2.82
CA ILE A 2 -3.81 5.97 3.35
C ILE A 2 -3.18 5.24 4.53
N GLN A 3 -3.74 5.40 5.72
CA GLN A 3 -3.31 4.71 6.93
C GLN A 3 -4.38 3.70 7.35
N LYS A 4 -3.93 2.55 7.87
CA LYS A 4 -4.84 1.56 8.43
C LYS A 4 -5.31 2.04 9.80
N ILE A 5 -6.62 1.94 10.05
CA ILE A 5 -7.18 2.12 11.39
C ILE A 5 -6.81 0.87 12.20
N ILE A 6 -6.13 1.07 13.34
CA ILE A 6 -5.66 -0.01 14.22
C ILE A 6 -6.40 0.03 15.56
N ARG A 7 -6.58 -1.13 16.20
CA ARG A 7 -7.15 -1.24 17.54
C ARG A 7 -6.08 -0.96 18.59
N VAL A 8 -6.41 -0.12 19.57
CA VAL A 8 -5.53 0.23 20.69
C VAL A 8 -6.36 0.13 21.97
N GLY A 9 -6.22 -0.99 22.69
CA GLY A 9 -7.05 -1.32 23.85
C GLY A 9 -8.54 -1.38 23.49
N ASN A 10 -9.34 -0.51 24.13
CA ASN A 10 -10.78 -0.38 23.87
C ASN A 10 -11.12 0.70 22.83
N SER A 11 -10.13 1.27 22.16
CA SER A 11 -10.30 2.35 21.19
C SER A 11 -9.64 2.00 19.86
N VAL A 12 -9.77 2.90 18.88
CA VAL A 12 -9.11 2.81 17.58
C VAL A 12 -8.24 4.04 17.35
N ALA A 13 -7.14 3.87 16.63
CA ALA A 13 -6.23 4.94 16.30
C ALA A 13 -5.79 4.88 14.83
N VAL A 14 -5.38 6.04 14.32
CA VAL A 14 -4.69 6.20 13.03
C VAL A 14 -3.28 6.67 13.34
N THR A 15 -2.27 6.04 12.75
CA THR A 15 -0.88 6.46 12.94
C THR A 15 -0.59 7.69 12.08
N ILE A 16 0.10 8.67 12.66
CA ILE A 16 0.57 9.86 11.94
C ILE A 16 2.07 9.69 11.74
N PRO A 17 2.59 9.66 10.50
CA PRO A 17 4.03 9.55 10.29
C PRO A 17 4.78 10.75 10.86
N LYS A 18 6.02 10.49 11.31
CA LYS A 18 6.89 11.51 11.90
C LYS A 18 7.07 12.73 10.99
N LYS A 19 7.20 12.53 9.68
CA LYS A 19 7.33 13.60 8.68
C LYS A 19 6.15 14.58 8.73
N ILE A 20 4.92 14.08 8.82
CA ILE A 20 3.72 14.94 8.91
C ILE A 20 3.67 15.65 10.27
N LEU A 21 4.13 14.98 11.33
CA LEU A 21 4.23 15.56 12.67
C LEU A 21 5.14 16.79 12.66
N GLU A 22 6.29 16.70 11.99
CA GLU A 22 7.27 17.78 11.84
C GLU A 22 6.76 18.89 10.91
N GLU A 23 6.26 18.54 9.71
CA GLU A 23 5.78 19.51 8.71
C GLU A 23 4.58 20.33 9.21
N LYS A 24 3.68 19.70 9.97
CA LYS A 24 2.49 20.37 10.53
C LYS A 24 2.69 20.84 11.97
N ASN A 25 3.90 20.70 12.52
CA ASN A 25 4.26 21.08 13.88
C ASN A 25 3.28 20.55 14.94
N LEU A 26 2.80 19.32 14.74
CA LEU A 26 1.84 18.65 15.61
C LEU A 26 2.55 18.06 16.82
N LYS A 27 1.91 18.13 17.99
CA LYS A 27 2.46 17.59 19.24
C LYS A 27 1.56 16.52 19.83
N VAL A 28 2.16 15.56 20.53
CA VAL A 28 1.41 14.56 21.30
C VAL A 28 0.63 15.27 22.41
N GLY A 29 -0.66 14.96 22.54
CA GLY A 29 -1.57 15.60 23.51
C GLY A 29 -2.27 16.85 23.00
N GLN A 30 -1.97 17.30 21.77
CA GLN A 30 -2.68 18.41 21.14
C GLN A 30 -4.09 17.99 20.68
N GLN A 31 -5.08 18.86 20.84
CA GLN A 31 -6.41 18.67 20.24
C GLN A 31 -6.35 18.86 18.73
N ALA A 32 -6.99 17.98 17.99
CA ALA A 32 -7.08 18.03 16.55
C ALA A 32 -8.50 17.67 16.10
N ASP A 33 -8.98 18.35 15.07
CA ASP A 33 -10.17 17.96 14.36
C ASP A 33 -9.83 16.84 13.36
N VAL A 34 -10.68 15.83 13.26
CA VAL A 34 -10.40 14.60 12.51
C VAL A 34 -11.59 14.25 11.62
N ASP A 35 -11.39 14.37 10.31
CA ASP A 35 -12.30 13.85 9.30
C ASP A 35 -11.74 12.56 8.69
N ILE A 36 -12.52 11.47 8.71
CA ILE A 36 -12.09 10.14 8.28
C ILE A 36 -13.04 9.63 7.21
N GLN A 37 -12.48 9.27 6.04
CA GLN A 37 -13.24 8.68 4.94
C GLN A 37 -12.75 7.25 4.65
N PRO A 38 -13.67 6.28 4.44
CA PRO A 38 -13.29 4.92 4.09
C PRO A 38 -12.71 4.88 2.68
N VAL A 39 -11.45 4.45 2.58
CA VAL A 39 -10.81 4.27 1.28
C VAL A 39 -11.17 2.90 0.72
N LYS A 40 -11.94 2.88 -0.36
CA LYS A 40 -12.13 1.65 -1.15
C LYS A 40 -10.80 1.32 -1.81
N LYS A 41 -10.23 0.16 -1.49
CA LYS A 41 -9.14 -0.41 -2.30
C LYS A 41 -9.72 -0.65 -3.69
N THR A 42 -9.39 0.19 -4.65
CA THR A 42 -9.45 -0.21 -6.05
C THR A 42 -8.52 -1.41 -6.15
N LYS A 43 -9.08 -2.61 -6.35
CA LYS A 43 -8.29 -3.73 -6.88
C LYS A 43 -7.56 -3.14 -8.09
N ALA A 44 -6.24 -3.22 -8.12
CA ALA A 44 -5.48 -2.75 -9.26
C ALA A 44 -6.17 -3.32 -10.50
N LYS A 45 -6.70 -2.45 -11.37
CA LYS A 45 -7.26 -2.88 -12.64
C LYS A 45 -6.05 -3.33 -13.43
N ILE A 46 -5.74 -4.63 -13.35
CA ILE A 46 -4.76 -5.24 -14.22
C ILE A 46 -5.27 -4.96 -15.63
N THR A 47 -4.52 -4.18 -16.41
CA THR A 47 -4.89 -3.89 -17.79
C THR A 47 -4.61 -5.12 -18.64
N PRO A 48 -5.40 -5.38 -19.70
CA PRO A 48 -5.10 -6.45 -20.65
C PRO A 48 -3.67 -6.35 -21.21
N GLU A 49 -3.17 -5.13 -21.42
CA GLU A 49 -1.80 -4.85 -21.89
C GLU A 49 -0.72 -5.39 -20.95
N PHE A 50 -0.94 -5.30 -19.64
CA PHE A 50 -0.01 -5.83 -18.66
C PHE A 50 0.04 -7.36 -18.69
N ILE A 51 -1.10 -8.01 -18.91
CA ILE A 51 -1.19 -9.47 -19.05
C ILE A 51 -0.41 -9.92 -20.29
N GLU A 52 -0.66 -9.27 -21.43
CA GLU A 52 0.06 -9.57 -22.67
C GLU A 52 1.57 -9.37 -22.54
N TRP A 53 2.00 -8.33 -21.81
CA TRP A 53 3.41 -8.09 -21.56
C TRP A 53 4.04 -9.19 -20.70
N VAL A 54 3.33 -9.63 -19.65
CA VAL A 54 3.77 -10.73 -18.79
C VAL A 54 3.84 -12.05 -19.57
N ASP A 55 2.84 -12.35 -20.39
CA ASP A 55 2.82 -13.56 -21.22
C ASP A 55 4.00 -13.58 -22.19
N LYS A 56 4.24 -12.48 -22.91
CA LYS A 56 5.42 -12.33 -23.80
C LYS A 56 6.74 -12.45 -23.04
N TYR A 57 6.82 -11.89 -21.84
CA TYR A 57 8.01 -11.99 -21.01
C TYR A 57 8.28 -13.45 -20.60
N ILE A 58 7.24 -14.18 -20.18
CA ILE A 58 7.34 -15.60 -19.83
C ILE A 58 7.74 -16.44 -21.05
N GLU A 59 7.13 -16.21 -22.21
CA GLU A 59 7.46 -16.93 -23.44
C GLU A 59 8.92 -16.72 -23.86
N ASN A 60 9.38 -15.47 -23.90
CA ASN A 60 10.74 -15.13 -24.35
C ASN A 60 11.83 -15.64 -23.39
N ASN A 61 11.51 -15.82 -22.11
CA ASN A 61 12.48 -16.18 -21.08
C ASN A 61 12.24 -17.58 -20.50
N ARG A 62 11.34 -18.39 -21.08
CA ARG A 62 10.91 -19.68 -20.52
C ARG A 62 12.08 -20.59 -20.11
N PRO A 63 13.13 -20.80 -20.92
CA PRO A 63 14.25 -21.66 -20.53
C PRO A 63 14.99 -21.17 -19.28
N ALA A 64 15.22 -19.86 -19.19
CA ALA A 64 15.90 -19.25 -18.04
C ALA A 64 15.02 -19.26 -16.78
N LEU A 65 13.71 -19.06 -16.93
CA LEU A 65 12.76 -19.13 -15.82
C LEU A 65 12.66 -20.55 -15.26
N GLU A 66 12.67 -21.57 -16.13
CA GLU A 66 12.68 -22.98 -15.73
C GLU A 66 14.00 -23.37 -15.04
N GLU A 67 15.13 -22.87 -15.52
CA GLU A 67 16.44 -23.08 -14.88
C GLU A 67 16.49 -22.46 -13.47
N LEU A 68 15.94 -21.24 -13.31
CA LEU A 68 15.84 -20.57 -12.01
C LEU A 68 14.89 -21.27 -11.04
N ALA A 69 13.80 -21.85 -11.54
CA ALA A 69 12.82 -22.55 -10.71
C ALA A 69 13.32 -23.90 -10.18
N ASN A 70 14.23 -24.56 -10.92
CA ASN A 70 14.81 -25.85 -10.58
C ASN A 70 16.11 -25.74 -9.74
N LYS A 71 16.45 -24.54 -9.29
CA LYS A 71 17.61 -24.26 -8.42
C LYS A 71 17.17 -23.96 -6.99
#